data_AF-A0A257LZK3-F1
#
_entry.id   AF-A0A257LZK3-F1
#
_cell.length_a   1.000
_cell.length_b   1.000
_cell.length_c   1.000
_cell.angle_alpha   90.00
_cell.angle_beta   90.00
_cell.angle_gamma   90.00
#
_symmetry.space_group_name_H-M   'P 1'
#
loop_
_entity.id
_entity.type
_entity.pdbx_description
1 polymer ?
#
loop_
_entity_poly.entity_id
_entity_poly.type
_entity_poly.pdbx_seq_one_letter_code
_entity_poly.pdbx_strand_id
1 'polypeptide(L)'
;MNWFNRIFEPKTGPHPNPDDQRYDIEYLPALISEPCECCGNETTVLKRTVSRDGSIHGACMITYTACHPEIPARAIIHFGISRKEGSAITTFGMTIQPGGIAFIDVGDGNSSDPDDLCTPLSRKEALEHPDKPAILRIIDQLYEDDKVLIDYFTELQFQQCTCLIAEGDCRN
;
A
#
# COMPACT_ATOMS: atom_id res chain seq x y z
N MET A 1 -10.37 22.60 -0.86
CA MET A 1 -11.46 22.33 0.11
C MET A 1 -10.93 21.33 1.12
N ASN A 2 -10.95 21.69 2.41
CA ASN A 2 -10.20 21.01 3.47
C ASN A 2 -11.11 19.99 4.18
N TRP A 3 -10.89 18.70 3.90
CA TRP A 3 -11.64 17.52 4.33
C TRP A 3 -11.52 17.12 5.83
N PHE A 4 -10.83 17.91 6.64
CA PHE A 4 -10.30 17.54 7.97
C PHE A 4 -11.28 17.45 9.15
N ASN A 5 -12.58 17.70 8.99
CA ASN A 5 -13.49 17.76 10.14
C ASN A 5 -14.76 16.93 9.95
N ARG A 6 -14.76 15.68 10.46
CA ARG A 6 -15.97 15.06 11.03
C ARG A 6 -15.70 13.78 11.84
N ILE A 7 -16.21 13.82 13.08
CA ILE A 7 -16.79 12.72 13.88
C ILE A 7 -15.84 11.96 14.83
N PHE A 8 -15.96 12.29 16.12
CA PHE A 8 -15.48 11.51 17.26
C PHE A 8 -16.62 11.26 18.25
N GLU A 9 -17.04 10.01 18.40
CA GLU A 9 -17.56 9.47 19.67
C GLU A 9 -16.99 8.04 19.85
N PRO A 10 -16.26 7.75 20.95
CA PRO A 10 -15.69 6.43 21.17
C PRO A 10 -16.75 5.43 21.67
N LYS A 11 -16.80 4.24 21.08
CA LYS A 11 -17.54 3.09 21.61
C LYS A 11 -16.65 2.31 22.57
N THR A 12 -17.05 2.21 23.83
CA THR A 12 -16.38 1.41 24.87
C THR A 12 -16.84 -0.05 24.80
N GLY A 13 -16.10 -0.90 24.08
CA GLY A 13 -16.20 -2.36 24.11
C GLY A 13 -14.98 -3.00 24.78
N PRO A 14 -15.03 -4.31 25.13
CA PRO A 14 -13.88 -5.01 25.70
C PRO A 14 -12.67 -4.91 24.77
N HIS A 15 -11.52 -4.55 25.31
CA HIS A 15 -10.27 -4.38 24.56
C HIS A 15 -9.87 -5.73 23.92
N PRO A 16 -9.86 -5.86 22.58
CA PRO A 16 -9.31 -7.04 21.93
C PRO A 16 -7.82 -7.18 22.27
N ASN A 17 -7.29 -8.40 22.17
CA ASN A 17 -5.85 -8.62 22.23
C ASN A 17 -5.18 -7.63 21.26
N PRO A 18 -4.23 -6.78 21.71
CA PRO A 18 -3.61 -5.79 20.84
C PRO A 18 -2.91 -6.41 19.62
N ASP A 19 -2.59 -7.70 19.68
CA ASP A 19 -1.99 -8.46 18.58
C ASP A 19 -3.00 -8.96 17.52
N ASP A 20 -4.31 -8.92 17.80
CA ASP A 20 -5.38 -9.49 16.96
C ASP A 20 -6.32 -8.40 16.39
N GLN A 21 -5.93 -7.13 16.53
CA GLN A 21 -6.77 -6.00 16.15
C GLN A 21 -6.58 -5.65 14.67
N ARG A 22 -7.57 -6.01 13.84
CA ARG A 22 -7.68 -5.60 12.42
C ARG A 22 -7.80 -4.08 12.31
N TYR A 23 -7.35 -3.53 11.18
CA TYR A 23 -7.56 -2.11 10.86
C TYR A 23 -8.89 -1.92 10.11
N ASP A 24 -9.53 -0.78 10.33
CA ASP A 24 -10.62 -0.30 9.48
C ASP A 24 -9.98 0.37 8.26
N ILE A 25 -10.05 -0.28 7.09
CA ILE A 25 -9.48 0.25 5.84
C ILE A 25 -10.60 0.78 4.95
N GLU A 26 -10.51 2.06 4.58
CA GLU A 26 -11.39 2.68 3.60
C GLU A 26 -10.77 2.56 2.20
N TYR A 27 -11.51 1.95 1.27
CA TYR A 27 -11.07 1.70 -0.10
C TYR A 27 -11.62 2.76 -1.05
N LEU A 28 -10.84 3.80 -1.31
CA LEU A 28 -11.24 4.81 -2.31
C LEU A 28 -11.21 4.22 -3.73
N PRO A 29 -12.04 4.73 -4.66
CA PRO A 29 -12.00 4.32 -6.05
C PRO A 29 -10.59 4.47 -6.64
N ALA A 30 -10.22 3.54 -7.52
CA ALA A 30 -8.97 3.63 -8.26
C ALA A 30 -8.94 4.90 -9.12
N LEU A 31 -7.78 5.54 -9.17
CA LEU A 31 -7.53 6.73 -9.98
C LEU A 31 -6.52 6.39 -11.07
N ILE A 32 -6.65 7.05 -12.22
CA ILE A 32 -5.61 7.05 -13.24
C ILE A 32 -4.72 8.26 -12.97
N SER A 33 -3.41 8.06 -12.81
CA SER A 33 -2.43 9.13 -12.65
C SER A 33 -1.71 9.42 -13.96
N GLU A 34 -0.64 10.23 -13.88
CA GLU A 34 0.26 10.45 -15.01
C GLU A 34 0.76 9.12 -15.59
N PRO A 35 0.92 9.05 -16.92
CA PRO A 35 1.36 7.83 -17.59
C PRO A 35 2.76 7.42 -17.12
N CYS A 36 3.08 6.12 -17.19
CA CYS A 36 4.42 5.63 -16.86
C CYS A 36 5.45 6.38 -17.71
N GLU A 37 6.46 6.97 -17.06
CA GLU A 37 7.58 7.62 -17.75
C GLU A 37 8.34 6.65 -18.68
N CYS A 38 8.27 5.36 -18.38
CA CYS A 38 8.93 4.29 -19.12
C CYS A 38 8.29 3.99 -20.49
N CYS A 39 6.96 3.96 -20.57
CA CYS A 39 6.23 3.44 -21.75
C CYS A 39 5.04 4.28 -22.18
N GLY A 40 4.66 5.31 -21.43
CA GLY A 40 3.52 6.17 -21.71
C GLY A 40 2.14 5.57 -21.41
N ASN A 41 2.07 4.34 -20.88
CA ASN A 41 0.80 3.70 -20.54
C ASN A 41 0.25 4.19 -19.19
N GLU A 42 -1.04 3.94 -18.96
CA GLU A 42 -1.73 4.37 -17.75
C GLU A 42 -1.13 3.75 -16.48
N THR A 43 -1.02 4.58 -15.45
CA THR A 43 -0.67 4.17 -14.09
C THR A 43 -1.94 4.22 -13.25
N THR A 44 -2.26 3.11 -12.59
CA THR A 44 -3.36 3.04 -11.63
C THR A 44 -2.84 3.38 -10.23
N VAL A 45 -3.61 4.19 -9.51
CA VAL A 45 -3.33 4.60 -8.13
C VAL A 45 -4.49 4.19 -7.23
N LEU A 46 -4.17 3.43 -6.19
CA LEU A 46 -5.09 3.05 -5.14
C LEU A 46 -4.75 3.85 -3.88
N LYS A 47 -5.75 4.49 -3.27
CA LYS A 47 -5.58 5.20 -1.99
C LYS A 47 -6.43 4.52 -0.92
N ARG A 48 -5.82 4.20 0.21
CA ARG A 48 -6.44 3.48 1.33
C ARG A 48 -6.23 4.23 2.62
N THR A 49 -7.30 4.58 3.31
CA THR A 49 -7.21 5.22 4.64
C THR A 49 -7.23 4.13 5.69
N VAL A 50 -6.25 4.12 6.58
CA VAL A 50 -6.12 3.12 7.65
C VAL A 50 -6.54 3.77 8.96
N SER A 51 -7.57 3.22 9.60
CA SER A 51 -8.09 3.70 10.87
C SER A 51 -8.10 2.60 11.93
N ARG A 52 -8.04 3.00 13.21
CA ARG A 52 -8.23 2.13 14.37
C ARG A 52 -9.04 2.87 15.43
N ASP A 53 -10.04 2.20 15.99
CA ASP A 53 -10.92 2.74 17.03
C ASP A 53 -11.52 4.11 16.63
N GLY A 54 -11.93 4.24 15.36
CA GLY A 54 -12.49 5.47 14.80
C GLY A 54 -11.49 6.62 14.60
N SER A 55 -10.20 6.38 14.72
CA SER A 55 -9.14 7.37 14.47
C SER A 55 -8.32 6.98 13.26
N ILE A 56 -7.94 7.95 12.41
CA ILE A 56 -7.00 7.72 11.32
C ILE A 56 -5.60 7.46 11.92
N HIS A 57 -4.98 6.37 11.48
CA HIS A 57 -3.66 5.91 11.89
C HIS A 57 -2.66 5.89 10.74
N GLY A 58 -3.13 5.99 9.50
CA GLY A 58 -2.26 6.02 8.34
C GLY A 58 -3.00 6.10 7.02
N ALA A 59 -2.23 6.15 5.96
CA ALA A 59 -2.72 6.06 4.59
C ALA A 59 -1.74 5.22 3.77
N CYS A 60 -2.27 4.36 2.90
CA CYS A 60 -1.52 3.57 1.95
C CYS A 60 -1.87 4.04 0.54
N MET A 61 -0.83 4.32 -0.26
CA MET A 61 -0.95 4.60 -1.67
C MET A 61 -0.23 3.50 -2.44
N ILE A 62 -0.95 2.80 -3.30
CA ILE A 62 -0.40 1.75 -4.18
C ILE A 62 -0.43 2.26 -5.62
N THR A 63 0.68 2.12 -6.34
CA THR A 63 0.80 2.48 -7.75
C THR A 63 1.27 1.28 -8.57
N TYR A 64 0.64 1.07 -9.72
CA TYR A 64 1.04 0.02 -10.66
C TYR A 64 0.61 0.34 -12.09
N THR A 65 1.22 -0.35 -13.05
CA THR A 65 0.81 -0.33 -14.44
C THR A 65 0.56 -1.75 -14.93
N ALA A 66 -0.52 -1.95 -15.68
CA ALA A 66 -0.85 -3.25 -16.26
C ALA A 66 0.11 -3.66 -17.39
N CYS A 67 0.87 -2.70 -17.95
CA CYS A 67 1.75 -2.95 -19.09
C CYS A 67 3.13 -3.51 -18.73
N HIS A 68 3.49 -3.56 -17.45
CA HIS A 68 4.73 -4.19 -16.97
C HIS A 68 4.40 -5.18 -15.86
N PRO A 69 3.81 -6.33 -16.19
CA PRO A 69 3.42 -7.34 -15.21
C PRO A 69 4.59 -7.91 -14.40
N GLU A 70 5.81 -7.77 -14.90
CA GLU A 70 7.07 -8.12 -14.24
C GLU A 70 7.54 -7.09 -13.22
N ILE A 71 7.03 -5.85 -13.30
CA ILE A 71 7.35 -4.79 -12.34
C ILE A 71 6.32 -4.87 -11.21
N PRO A 72 6.76 -5.09 -9.96
CA PRO A 72 5.84 -5.19 -8.85
C PRO A 72 5.13 -3.84 -8.62
N ALA A 73 3.90 -3.91 -8.11
CA ALA A 73 3.22 -2.71 -7.64
C ALA A 73 4.03 -2.08 -6.50
N ARG A 74 4.02 -0.74 -6.43
CA ARG A 74 4.72 -0.01 -5.37
C ARG A 74 3.72 0.50 -4.36
N ALA A 75 4.00 0.32 -3.07
CA ALA A 75 3.21 0.92 -2.02
C ALA A 75 4.04 1.91 -1.18
N ILE A 76 3.45 3.06 -0.89
CA ILE A 76 3.92 4.03 0.08
C ILE A 76 2.90 4.05 1.22
N ILE A 77 3.36 3.81 2.45
CA ILE A 77 2.49 3.80 3.63
C ILE A 77 2.97 4.85 4.60
N HIS A 78 2.13 5.86 4.81
CA HIS A 78 2.28 6.82 5.90
C HIS A 78 1.61 6.24 7.13
N PHE A 79 2.34 6.06 8.22
CA PHE A 79 1.84 5.42 9.43
C PHE A 79 2.28 6.18 10.68
N GLY A 80 1.33 6.40 11.58
CA GLY A 80 1.52 7.16 12.81
C GLY A 80 0.25 7.92 13.20
N ILE A 81 0.10 8.18 14.50
CA ILE A 81 -1.07 8.88 15.04
C ILE A 81 -0.74 10.36 15.14
N SER A 82 -1.49 11.24 14.45
CA SER A 82 -1.28 12.70 14.52
C SER A 82 -1.69 13.35 15.87
N ARG A 83 -1.82 12.56 16.95
CA ARG A 83 -2.49 12.99 18.19
C ARG A 83 -1.62 13.74 19.20
N LYS A 84 -0.31 13.85 19.03
CA LYS A 84 0.54 14.65 19.91
C LYS A 84 1.50 15.48 19.10
N GLU A 85 1.54 16.78 19.38
CA GLU A 85 2.62 17.67 18.96
C GLU A 85 3.97 16.94 19.19
N GLY A 86 4.68 16.64 18.10
CA GLY A 86 5.99 15.97 18.13
C GLY A 86 6.04 14.48 17.75
N SER A 87 4.94 13.82 17.40
CA SER A 87 5.01 12.46 16.80
C SER A 87 5.11 12.56 15.28
N ALA A 88 6.27 12.25 14.72
CA ALA A 88 6.48 12.22 13.27
C ALA A 88 5.69 11.09 12.63
N ILE A 89 5.03 11.36 11.50
CA ILE A 89 4.46 10.32 10.65
C ILE A 89 5.62 9.63 9.96
N THR A 90 5.67 8.30 9.98
CA THR A 90 6.73 7.55 9.30
C THR A 90 6.24 7.07 7.95
N THR A 91 7.10 7.12 6.94
CA THR A 91 6.77 6.67 5.59
C THR A 91 7.55 5.41 5.25
N PHE A 92 6.83 4.33 4.98
CA PHE A 92 7.38 3.05 4.54
C PHE A 92 7.26 2.93 3.02
N GLY A 93 8.35 2.56 2.36
CA GLY A 93 8.35 2.17 0.95
C GLY A 93 8.38 0.66 0.81
N MET A 94 7.58 0.11 -0.11
CA MET A 94 7.63 -1.30 -0.45
C MET A 94 7.24 -1.60 -1.90
N THR A 95 7.71 -2.74 -2.39
CA THR A 95 7.14 -3.42 -3.55
C THR A 95 6.21 -4.53 -3.07
N ILE A 96 5.11 -4.73 -3.79
CA ILE A 96 4.09 -5.74 -3.50
C ILE A 96 3.79 -6.52 -4.78
N GLN A 97 3.69 -7.84 -4.65
CA GLN A 97 3.48 -8.79 -5.74
C GLN A 97 2.83 -10.07 -5.20
N PRO A 98 2.23 -10.92 -6.05
CA PRO A 98 1.55 -12.12 -5.56
C PRO A 98 2.42 -13.05 -4.69
N GLY A 99 3.74 -13.06 -4.91
CA GLY A 99 4.70 -13.87 -4.15
C GLY A 99 5.22 -13.24 -2.85
N GLY A 100 4.74 -12.05 -2.47
CA GLY A 100 5.12 -11.38 -1.22
C GLY A 100 5.48 -9.91 -1.42
N ILE A 101 6.21 -9.37 -0.44
CA ILE A 101 6.60 -7.96 -0.42
C ILE A 101 8.09 -7.79 -0.19
N ALA A 102 8.62 -6.61 -0.54
CA ALA A 102 9.94 -6.18 -0.12
C ALA A 102 9.94 -4.69 0.27
N PHE A 103 10.56 -4.35 1.40
CA PHE A 103 10.81 -2.96 1.75
C PHE A 103 11.86 -2.34 0.82
N ILE A 104 11.64 -1.08 0.43
CA ILE A 104 12.52 -0.28 -0.41
C ILE A 104 12.70 1.13 0.19
N ASP A 105 13.70 1.86 -0.27
CA ASP A 105 13.87 3.26 0.11
C ASP A 105 12.75 4.10 -0.52
N VAL A 106 12.12 4.98 0.26
CA VAL A 106 11.02 5.83 -0.23
C VAL A 106 11.47 6.72 -1.40
N GLY A 107 12.75 7.09 -1.44
CA GLY A 107 13.37 7.91 -2.48
C GLY A 107 13.60 7.23 -3.83
N ASP A 108 13.46 5.91 -3.93
CA ASP A 108 13.72 5.16 -5.18
C ASP A 108 12.56 5.29 -6.20
N GLY A 109 11.79 6.38 -6.14
CA GLY A 109 10.89 6.79 -7.21
C GLY A 109 9.87 7.82 -6.77
N ASN A 110 9.42 8.58 -7.77
CA ASN A 110 8.62 9.81 -7.69
C ASN A 110 7.55 9.86 -6.59
N SER A 111 7.95 10.16 -5.35
CA SER A 111 7.07 10.80 -4.40
C SER A 111 7.17 12.30 -4.63
N SER A 112 6.24 12.85 -5.42
CA SER A 112 6.03 14.29 -5.57
C SER A 112 5.38 14.87 -4.32
N ASP A 113 6.20 15.01 -3.27
CA ASP A 113 6.18 16.07 -2.26
C ASP A 113 6.85 15.58 -0.97
N PRO A 114 7.96 16.19 -0.53
CA PRO A 114 8.38 16.07 0.86
C PRO A 114 7.38 16.85 1.71
N ASP A 115 6.40 16.16 2.28
CA ASP A 115 5.64 16.72 3.40
C ASP A 115 6.59 16.71 4.61
N ASP A 116 6.98 17.88 5.11
CA ASP A 116 7.92 18.07 6.25
C ASP A 116 7.45 17.35 7.52
N LEU A 117 6.20 16.88 7.55
CA LEU A 117 5.57 16.12 8.63
C LEU A 117 5.84 14.61 8.56
N CYS A 118 6.38 14.11 7.45
CA CYS A 118 6.65 12.70 7.21
C CYS A 118 8.15 12.40 7.20
N THR A 119 8.58 11.42 7.99
CA THR A 119 9.96 10.89 7.98
C THR A 119 10.03 9.67 7.07
N PRO A 120 10.59 9.77 5.86
CA PRO A 120 10.82 8.60 5.01
C PRO A 120 11.85 7.68 5.63
N LEU A 121 11.52 6.39 5.71
CA LEU A 121 12.43 5.36 6.17
C LEU A 121 13.19 4.76 4.97
N SER A 122 14.48 4.52 5.16
CA SER A 122 15.22 3.57 4.32
C SER A 122 14.70 2.15 4.54
N ARG A 123 15.00 1.26 3.61
CA ARG A 123 14.74 -0.18 3.72
C ARG A 123 15.26 -0.75 5.04
N LYS A 124 16.46 -0.35 5.46
CA LYS A 124 17.06 -0.84 6.71
C LYS A 124 16.25 -0.37 7.91
N GLU A 125 15.93 0.91 7.97
CA GLU A 125 15.14 1.49 9.06
C GLU A 125 13.74 0.88 9.11
N ALA A 126 13.09 0.67 7.96
CA ALA A 126 11.79 0.02 7.86
C ALA A 126 11.81 -1.42 8.42
N LEU A 127 12.87 -2.19 8.14
CA LEU A 127 13.03 -3.55 8.64
C LEU A 127 13.22 -3.63 10.16
N GLU A 128 13.80 -2.58 10.75
CA GLU A 128 14.07 -2.47 12.19
C GLU A 128 12.98 -1.68 12.93
N HIS A 129 12.02 -1.08 12.21
CA HIS A 129 11.03 -0.18 12.80
C HIS A 129 10.03 -0.91 13.71
N PRO A 130 9.69 -0.36 14.90
CA PRO A 130 8.72 -0.96 15.81
C PRO A 130 7.33 -1.19 15.20
N ASP A 131 6.89 -0.32 14.29
CA ASP A 131 5.59 -0.43 13.62
C ASP A 131 5.56 -1.44 12.45
N LYS A 132 6.70 -2.06 12.09
CA LYS A 132 6.73 -3.04 10.99
C LYS A 132 5.65 -4.12 11.10
N PRO A 133 5.37 -4.74 12.27
CA PRO A 133 4.30 -5.74 12.37
C PRO A 133 2.92 -5.18 12.04
N ALA A 134 2.65 -3.91 12.37
CA ALA A 134 1.40 -3.25 12.01
C ALA A 134 1.30 -3.03 10.50
N ILE A 135 2.40 -2.59 9.88
CA ILE A 135 2.50 -2.42 8.42
C ILE A 135 2.23 -3.73 7.69
N LEU A 136 2.85 -4.83 8.14
CA LEU A 136 2.62 -6.15 7.54
C LEU A 136 1.16 -6.59 7.64
N ARG A 137 0.51 -6.38 8.79
CA ARG A 137 -0.92 -6.68 8.95
C ARG A 137 -1.82 -5.86 8.02
N ILE A 138 -1.52 -4.58 7.81
CA ILE A 138 -2.25 -3.75 6.85
C ILE A 138 -2.12 -4.36 5.45
N ILE A 139 -0.91 -4.74 5.07
CA ILE A 139 -0.65 -5.38 3.77
C ILE A 139 -1.40 -6.70 3.64
N ASP A 140 -1.32 -7.59 4.63
CA ASP A 140 -2.04 -8.87 4.63
C ASP A 140 -3.55 -8.63 4.44
N GLN A 141 -4.12 -7.66 5.15
CA GLN A 141 -5.52 -7.28 4.99
C GLN A 141 -5.84 -6.72 3.59
N LEU A 142 -4.91 -6.00 2.93
CA LEU A 142 -5.10 -5.55 1.55
C LEU A 142 -5.10 -6.74 0.57
N TYR A 143 -4.29 -7.77 0.78
CA TYR A 143 -4.32 -9.00 -0.02
C TYR A 143 -5.63 -9.79 0.15
N GLU A 144 -6.31 -9.65 1.29
CA GLU A 144 -7.58 -10.34 1.58
C GLU A 144 -8.80 -9.56 1.08
N ASP A 145 -8.79 -8.23 1.25
CA ASP A 145 -10.01 -7.41 1.16
C ASP A 145 -10.01 -6.42 -0.03
N ASP A 146 -8.84 -6.01 -0.57
CA ASP A 146 -8.78 -5.00 -1.64
C ASP A 146 -9.08 -5.63 -3.00
N LYS A 147 -10.36 -5.67 -3.37
CA LYS A 147 -10.81 -6.27 -4.63
C LYS A 147 -10.04 -5.79 -5.86
N VAL A 148 -9.69 -4.49 -5.94
CA VAL A 148 -9.00 -3.95 -7.12
C VAL A 148 -7.57 -4.48 -7.21
N LEU A 149 -6.88 -4.56 -6.07
CA LEU A 149 -5.54 -5.12 -5.99
C LEU A 149 -5.54 -6.63 -6.25
N ILE A 150 -6.51 -7.35 -5.69
CA ILE A 150 -6.69 -8.80 -5.89
C ILE A 150 -6.97 -9.11 -7.35
N ASP A 151 -7.87 -8.37 -8.00
CA ASP A 151 -8.19 -8.54 -9.42
C ASP A 151 -6.94 -8.30 -10.28
N TYR A 152 -6.17 -7.25 -10.00
CA TYR A 152 -4.88 -6.99 -10.67
C TYR A 152 -3.89 -8.15 -10.51
N PHE A 153 -3.66 -8.64 -9.30
CA PHE A 153 -2.74 -9.76 -9.05
C PHE A 153 -3.21 -11.07 -9.69
N THR A 154 -4.53 -11.29 -9.75
CA THR A 154 -5.13 -12.44 -10.41
C THR A 154 -4.88 -12.39 -11.91
N GLU A 155 -5.09 -11.23 -12.55
CA GLU A 155 -4.81 -11.03 -13.98
C GLU A 155 -3.32 -11.25 -14.32
N LEU A 156 -2.42 -10.77 -13.47
CA LEU A 156 -0.98 -10.98 -13.64
C LEU A 156 -0.60 -12.47 -13.65
N GLN A 157 -1.16 -13.25 -12.73
CA GLN A 157 -0.90 -14.69 -12.66
C GLN A 157 -1.44 -15.42 -13.90
N PHE A 158 -2.62 -15.04 -14.39
CA PHE A 158 -3.18 -15.62 -15.61
C PHE A 158 -2.30 -15.34 -16.84
N GLN A 159 -1.81 -14.10 -16.99
CA GLN A 159 -0.93 -13.74 -18.11
C GLN A 159 0.39 -14.54 -18.09
N GLN A 160 0.99 -14.73 -16.91
CA GLN A 160 2.20 -15.54 -16.76
C GLN A 160 1.96 -17.01 -17.12
N CYS A 161 0.82 -17.60 -16.73
CA CYS A 161 0.47 -18.97 -17.10
C CYS A 161 0.22 -19.13 -18.60
N THR A 162 -0.39 -18.15 -19.28
CA THR A 162 -0.62 -18.23 -20.73
C THR A 162 0.67 -18.18 -21.56
N CYS A 163 1.68 -17.43 -21.12
CA CYS A 163 2.99 -17.42 -21.79
C CYS A 163 3.72 -18.77 -21.65
N LEU A 164 3.66 -19.40 -20.47
CA LEU A 164 4.30 -20.69 -20.23
C LEU A 164 3.67 -21.85 -21.03
N ILE A 165 2.37 -21.76 -21.35
CA ILE A 165 1.71 -22.74 -22.22
C ILE A 165 2.08 -22.50 -23.69
N ALA A 166 2.25 -21.23 -24.10
CA ALA A 166 2.65 -20.88 -25.48
C ALA A 166 4.10 -21.28 -25.82
N GLU A 167 4.99 -21.37 -24.82
CA GLU A 167 6.38 -21.83 -25.01
C GLU A 167 6.54 -23.36 -24.99
N GLY A 168 5.45 -24.11 -24.73
CA GLY A 168 5.43 -25.57 -24.67
C GLY A 168 5.23 -26.28 -26.01
N ASP A 169 4.96 -25.56 -27.10
CA ASP A 169 4.57 -26.15 -28.38
C ASP A 169 5.29 -25.50 -29.58
N CYS A 170 6.62 -25.51 -29.54
CA CYS A 170 7.50 -25.19 -30.67
C CYS A 170 8.71 -26.13 -30.73
N ARG A 171 8.47 -27.44 -30.86
CA ARG A 171 9.45 -28.36 -31.45
C ARG A 171 8.74 -29.32 -32.40
N ASN A 172 9.05 -29.15 -33.68
CA ASN A 172 8.78 -30.07 -34.81
C ASN A 172 9.00 -31.55 -34.44
#